data_AF-A0A6V7JX98-F1
#
_entry.id   AF-A0A6V7JX98-F1
#
_cell.length_a   1.000
_cell.length_b   1.000
_cell.length_c   1.000
_cell.angle_alpha   90.00
_cell.angle_beta   90.00
_cell.angle_gamma   90.00
#
_symmetry.space_group_name_H-M   'P 1'
#
loop_
_entity.id
_entity.type
_entity.pdbx_description
1 polymer ?
#
loop_
_entity_poly.entity_id
_entity_poly.type
_entity_poly.pdbx_seq_one_letter_code
_entity_poly.pdbx_strand_id
1 'polypeptide(L)' 'MAVERLDLVIFGATGFTGKYTVKAAMKLREQKGFSMGVAGRSKEKLEAVLKEFAPNA' A
#
# COMPACT_ATOMS: atom_id res chain seq x y z
N MET A 1 11.86 12.94 -14.09
CA MET A 1 10.68 12.07 -13.91
C MET A 1 9.69 12.86 -13.09
N ALA A 2 8.49 13.14 -13.60
CA ALA A 2 7.46 13.77 -12.78
C ALA A 2 7.07 12.77 -11.69
N VAL A 3 7.20 13.15 -10.42
CA VAL A 3 6.71 12.34 -9.31
C VAL A 3 5.19 12.41 -9.38
N GLU A 4 4.55 11.33 -9.83
CA GLU A 4 3.09 11.25 -9.78
C GLU A 4 2.65 11.40 -8.33
N ARG A 5 1.75 12.36 -8.09
CA ARG A 5 1.26 12.64 -6.75
C ARG A 5 0.42 11.46 -6.29
N LEU A 6 0.77 10.90 -5.13
CA LEU A 6 -0.04 9.91 -4.44
C LEU A 6 -1.01 10.59 -3.48
N ASP A 7 -2.26 10.12 -3.44
CA ASP A 7 -3.25 10.60 -2.48
C ASP A 7 -3.01 10.03 -1.07
N LEU A 8 -2.39 8.85 -0.98
CA LEU A 8 -2.07 8.17 0.28
C LEU A 8 -0.72 7.43 0.22
N VAL A 9 0.06 7.53 1.31
CA VAL A 9 1.26 6.69 1.51
C VAL A 9 1.19 6.03 2.89
N ILE A 10 1.32 4.70 2.93
CA ILE A 10 1.35 3.94 4.18
C ILE A 10 2.79 3.64 4.57
N PHE A 11 3.29 4.33 5.59
CA PHE A 11 4.60 4.06 6.18
C PHE A 11 4.53 2.91 7.18
N GLY A 12 5.58 2.08 7.21
CA GLY A 12 5.60 0.90 8.08
C GLY A 12 4.67 -0.21 7.61
N ALA A 13 4.40 -0.29 6.30
CA ALA A 13 3.43 -1.22 5.70
C ALA A 13 3.72 -2.70 5.98
N THR A 14 4.96 -3.04 6.33
CA THR A 14 5.37 -4.43 6.63
C THR A 14 5.16 -4.84 8.10
N GLY A 15 4.86 -3.89 8.98
CA GLY A 15 4.55 -4.14 10.39
C GLY A 15 3.15 -4.74 10.57
N PHE A 16 2.84 -5.17 11.80
CA PHE A 16 1.55 -5.81 12.12
C PHE A 16 0.37 -4.93 11.69
N THR A 17 0.29 -3.71 12.20
CA THR A 17 -0.79 -2.77 11.86
C THR A 17 -0.76 -2.38 10.37
N GLY A 18 0.43 -2.11 9.83
CA GLY A 18 0.62 -1.63 8.46
C GLY A 18 0.00 -2.55 7.41
N LYS A 19 0.13 -3.87 7.59
CA LYS A 19 -0.46 -4.87 6.68
C LYS A 19 -1.98 -4.78 6.60
N TYR A 20 -2.66 -4.64 7.75
CA TYR A 20 -4.11 -4.48 7.78
C TYR A 20 -4.55 -3.11 7.27
N THR A 21 -3.74 -2.06 7.48
CA THR A 21 -3.98 -0.75 6.88
C THR A 21 -3.93 -0.82 5.35
N VAL A 22 -2.97 -1.55 4.76
CA VAL A 22 -2.90 -1.77 3.30
C VAL A 22 -4.16 -2.47 2.80
N LYS A 23 -4.60 -3.55 3.46
CA LYS A 23 -5.84 -4.26 3.14
C LYS A 23 -7.07 -3.33 3.15
N ALA A 24 -7.21 -2.52 4.19
CA ALA A 24 -8.33 -1.59 4.32
C ALA A 24 -8.27 -0.48 3.26
N ALA A 25 -7.08 0.05 2.97
CA ALA A 25 -6.88 1.07 1.95
C ALA A 25 -7.21 0.55 0.54
N MET A 26 -6.87 -0.70 0.20
CA MET A 26 -7.27 -1.33 -1.05
C MET A 26 -8.79 -1.40 -1.23
N LYS A 27 -9.50 -1.85 -0.18
CA LYS A 27 -10.97 -1.87 -0.20
C LYS A 27 -11.57 -0.47 -0.39
N LEU A 28 -10.98 0.55 0.23
CA LEU A 28 -11.42 1.93 0.06
C LEU A 28 -11.09 2.48 -1.33
N ARG A 29 -9.94 2.08 -1.91
CA ARG A 29 -9.54 2.46 -3.27
C ARG A 29 -10.54 1.99 -4.30
N GLU A 30 -11.03 0.76 -4.18
CA GLU A 30 -12.07 0.20 -5.07
C GLU A 30 -13.37 1.01 -5.00
N GLN A 31 -13.68 1.61 -3.86
CA GLN A 31 -14.92 2.38 -3.66
C GLN A 31 -14.81 3.85 -4.05
N LYS A 32 -13.64 4.47 -3.81
CA LYS A 32 -13.48 5.93 -3.89
C LYS A 32 -12.54 6.40 -4.99
N GLY A 33 -11.72 5.51 -5.55
CA GLY A 33 -10.77 5.82 -6.62
C GLY A 33 -9.69 6.81 -6.17
N PHE A 34 -8.58 6.32 -5.62
CA PHE A 34 -7.41 7.14 -5.29
C PHE A 34 -6.10 6.39 -5.56
N SER A 35 -5.03 7.16 -5.75
CA SER A 35 -3.66 6.65 -5.94
C SER A 35 -2.99 6.44 -4.59
N MET A 36 -2.22 5.34 -4.44
CA MET A 36 -1.51 5.11 -3.19
C MET A 36 -0.21 4.34 -3.34
N GLY A 37 0.64 4.46 -2.32
CA GLY A 37 1.90 3.74 -2.20
C GLY A 37 2.13 3.18 -0.80
N VAL A 38 3.11 2.28 -0.70
CA VAL A 38 3.56 1.68 0.56
C VAL A 38 5.05 1.94 0.76
N ALA A 39 5.45 2.16 2.01
CA ALA A 39 6.84 2.45 2.37
C ALA A 39 7.29 1.60 3.56
N GLY A 40 8.57 1.19 3.51
CA GLY A 40 9.20 0.33 4.51
C GLY A 40 10.66 0.07 4.18
N ARG A 41 11.36 -0.61 5.10
CA ARG A 41 12.82 -0.83 5.02
C ARG A 41 13.24 -1.98 4.10
N SER A 42 12.38 -2.97 3.89
CA SER A 42 12.68 -4.17 3.13
C SER A 42 11.75 -4.25 1.93
N LYS A 43 12.33 -4.17 0.74
CA LYS A 43 11.61 -4.28 -0.54
C LYS A 43 10.88 -5.63 -0.66
N GLU A 44 11.58 -6.72 -0.34
CA GLU A 44 11.01 -8.07 -0.36
C GLU A 44 9.75 -8.19 0.52
N LYS A 45 9.80 -7.65 1.75
CA LYS A 45 8.62 -7.66 2.64
C LYS A 45 7.50 -6.76 2.11
N LEU A 46 7.80 -5.63 1.46
CA LEU A 46 6.78 -4.78 0.84
C LEU A 46 6.08 -5.51 -0.31
N GLU A 47 6.84 -6.19 -1.18
CA GLU A 47 6.30 -6.99 -2.27
C GLU A 47 5.43 -8.15 -1.75
N ALA A 48 5.83 -8.80 -0.65
CA ALA A 48 5.01 -9.83 -0.01
C ALA A 48 3.67 -9.27 0.50
N VAL A 49 3.68 -8.09 1.13
CA VAL A 49 2.45 -7.43 1.59
C VAL A 49 1.54 -7.05 0.44
N LEU A 50 2.09 -6.56 -0.67
CA LEU A 50 1.31 -6.25 -1.87
C LEU A 50 0.70 -7.52 -2.46
N LYS A 51 1.46 -8.62 -2.60
CA LYS A 51 0.92 -9.90 -3.08
C LYS A 51 -0.19 -10.46 -2.17
N GLU A 52 -0.06 -10.30 -0.86
CA GLU A 52 -0.99 -10.85 0.13
C GLU A 52 -2.29 -10.01 0.28
N PHE A 53 -2.17 -8.68 0.32
CA PHE A 53 -3.28 -7.79 0.66
C PHE A 53 -3.72 -6.85 -0.46
N ALA A 54 -2.98 -6.83 -1.56
CA ALA A 54 -3.20 -5.92 -2.68
C ALA A 54 -2.80 -6.59 -4.02
N PRO A 55 -3.34 -7.79 -4.34
CA PRO A 55 -2.89 -8.55 -5.52
C PRO A 55 -3.13 -7.84 -6.85
N ASN A 56 -4.00 -6.83 -6.86
CA ASN A 56 -4.33 -5.99 -8.02
C ASN A 56 -3.74 -4.57 -7.91
N ALA A 57 -2.77 -4.34 -7.03
CA ALA A 57 -2.19 -3.01 -6.78
C ALA A 57 -1.39 -2.47 -7.97
#